data_AF-A0A966IX69-F1
#
_entry.id   AF-A0A966IX69-F1
#
_cell.length_a   1.000
_cell.length_b   1.000
_cell.length_c   1.000
_cell.angle_alpha   90.00
_cell.angle_beta   90.00
_cell.angle_gamma   90.00
#
_symmetry.space_group_name_H-M   'P 1'
#
loop_
_entity.id
_entity.type
_entity.pdbx_description
1 polymer ?
#
loop_
_entity_poly.entity_id
_entity_poly.type
_entity_poly.pdbx_seq_one_letter_code
_entity_poly.pdbx_strand_id
1 'polypeptide(L)'
;TGSGILDIAPGITLSVGNSSSAVTFAGTVRTSQVITDGVVITAFGSLTKVGSESLTVSGAMSRLTALTISEGAFILGGNDIIENFTPVVLEDVAGAVLNLNDYSDTIGNLSSSSNANGGNVTLGSGTLTLNTRSNVTYAGVISGTGAVVKEGFAAQTFTGSNSYTGGTTINYSRFHY
;
A
#
# COMPACT_ATOMS: atom_id res chain seq x y z
N THR A 1 -2.14 21.34 -5.46
CA THR A 1 -1.46 20.30 -6.25
C THR A 1 0.04 20.59 -6.23
N GLY A 2 0.83 19.67 -5.69
CA GLY A 2 2.30 19.78 -5.71
C GLY A 2 2.85 18.77 -6.72
N SER A 3 3.65 19.24 -7.66
CA SER A 3 4.51 18.38 -8.49
C SER A 3 5.94 18.68 -8.10
N GLY A 4 6.69 17.65 -7.72
CA GLY A 4 8.02 17.77 -7.16
C GLY A 4 8.54 16.44 -6.66
N ILE A 5 9.73 16.44 -6.08
CA ILE A 5 10.28 15.27 -5.40
C ILE A 5 10.11 15.48 -3.91
N LEU A 6 9.57 14.46 -3.24
CA LEU A 6 9.58 14.33 -1.80
C LEU A 6 10.54 13.21 -1.46
N ASP A 7 11.66 13.54 -0.80
CA ASP A 7 12.64 12.55 -0.35
C ASP A 7 12.43 12.28 1.14
N ILE A 8 12.18 11.02 1.48
CA ILE A 8 12.01 10.55 2.86
C ILE A 8 13.31 9.87 3.25
N ALA A 9 14.01 10.48 4.20
CA ALA A 9 15.29 9.95 4.68
C ALA A 9 15.10 8.56 5.33
N PRO A 10 16.15 7.71 5.31
CA PRO A 10 16.04 6.35 5.83
C PRO A 10 15.73 6.32 7.32
N GLY A 11 14.80 5.47 7.74
CA GLY A 11 14.35 5.37 9.13
C GLY A 11 13.43 6.52 9.59
N ILE A 12 13.11 7.47 8.72
CA ILE A 12 12.13 8.52 9.01
C ILE A 12 10.75 8.08 8.54
N THR A 13 9.76 8.27 9.42
CA THR A 13 8.33 8.22 9.07
C THR A 13 7.85 9.62 8.74
N LEU A 14 7.32 9.81 7.54
CA LEU A 14 6.59 11.03 7.20
C LEU A 14 5.08 10.81 7.40
N SER A 15 4.44 11.66 8.19
CA SER A 15 2.97 11.68 8.31
C SER A 15 2.36 12.71 7.37
N VAL A 16 1.34 12.31 6.59
CA VAL A 16 0.65 13.14 5.59
C VAL A 16 -0.86 13.05 5.72
N GLY A 17 -1.60 14.04 5.23
CA GLY A 17 -3.07 13.99 5.15
C GLY A 17 -3.83 14.61 6.33
N ASN A 18 -3.16 15.30 7.25
CA ASN A 18 -3.79 16.08 8.33
C ASN A 18 -4.48 17.38 7.86
N SER A 19 -4.77 17.50 6.57
CA SER A 19 -5.45 18.66 5.98
C SER A 19 -6.96 18.54 6.15
N SER A 20 -7.66 19.66 6.34
CA SER A 20 -9.14 19.70 6.44
C SER A 20 -9.84 19.60 5.08
N SER A 21 -9.13 19.25 4.02
CA SER A 21 -9.68 19.02 2.69
C SER A 21 -8.87 17.95 1.97
N ALA A 22 -9.51 17.25 1.03
CA ALA A 22 -8.83 16.30 0.16
C ALA A 22 -7.70 16.96 -0.63
N VAL A 23 -6.56 16.27 -0.75
CA VAL A 23 -5.35 16.78 -1.42
C VAL A 23 -4.88 15.80 -2.48
N THR A 24 -4.39 16.32 -3.61
CA THR A 24 -3.67 15.55 -4.62
C THR A 24 -2.18 15.91 -4.62
N PHE A 25 -1.33 14.89 -4.46
CA PHE A 25 0.10 14.96 -4.69
C PHE A 25 0.44 14.24 -6.00
N ALA A 26 1.01 14.99 -6.96
CA ALA A 26 1.35 14.48 -8.29
C ALA A 26 2.87 14.33 -8.49
N GLY A 27 3.65 14.53 -7.42
CA GLY A 27 5.09 14.39 -7.43
C GLY A 27 5.57 12.97 -7.19
N THR A 28 6.89 12.77 -7.22
CA THR A 28 7.51 11.48 -6.89
C THR A 28 7.83 11.44 -5.39
N VAL A 29 7.46 10.36 -4.71
CA VAL A 29 7.99 10.04 -3.38
C VAL A 29 9.20 9.15 -3.55
N ARG A 30 10.35 9.54 -3.01
CA ARG A 30 11.58 8.74 -3.03
C ARG A 30 12.09 8.53 -1.61
N THR A 31 12.91 7.51 -1.47
CA THR A 31 13.54 7.15 -0.22
C THR A 31 14.87 6.49 -0.57
N SER A 32 15.87 6.69 0.29
CA SER A 32 17.22 6.21 0.04
C SER A 32 17.57 5.01 0.94
N GLN A 33 18.73 4.39 0.70
CA GLN A 33 19.36 3.52 1.68
C GLN A 33 20.60 4.23 2.22
N VAL A 34 20.90 4.07 3.51
CA VAL A 34 22.21 4.41 4.04
C VAL A 34 23.09 3.18 3.93
N ILE A 35 24.20 3.33 3.21
CA ILE A 35 25.20 2.27 3.00
C ILE A 35 26.49 2.71 3.68
N THR A 36 26.99 1.89 4.61
CA THR A 36 28.31 2.04 5.23
C THR A 36 29.12 0.80 4.92
N ASP A 37 30.31 0.97 4.34
CA ASP A 37 31.21 -0.12 3.94
C ASP A 37 30.55 -1.19 3.06
N GLY A 38 29.67 -0.77 2.14
CA GLY A 38 28.94 -1.66 1.23
C GLY A 38 27.78 -2.42 1.89
N VAL A 39 27.51 -2.18 3.17
CA VAL A 39 26.39 -2.77 3.92
C VAL A 39 25.29 -1.74 4.10
N VAL A 40 24.05 -2.13 3.79
CA VAL A 40 22.87 -1.31 4.09
C VAL A 40 22.66 -1.31 5.60
N ILE A 41 22.87 -0.16 6.25
CA ILE A 41 22.76 -0.01 7.71
C ILE A 41 21.39 0.50 8.16
N THR A 42 20.74 1.35 7.35
CA THR A 42 19.31 1.67 7.45
C THR A 42 18.75 1.76 6.04
N ALA A 43 17.56 1.21 5.82
CA ALA A 43 16.96 1.14 4.49
C ALA A 43 15.60 1.81 4.49
N PHE A 44 15.44 2.82 3.63
CA PHE A 44 14.20 3.45 3.25
C PHE A 44 13.45 4.20 4.36
N GLY A 45 12.66 5.18 3.96
CA GLY A 45 11.68 5.85 4.83
C GLY A 45 10.34 5.09 4.85
N SER A 46 9.42 5.57 5.67
CA SER A 46 8.00 5.16 5.68
C SER A 46 7.08 6.36 5.47
N LEU A 47 5.85 6.08 5.06
CA LEU A 47 4.81 7.07 4.89
C LEU A 47 3.58 6.64 5.70
N THR A 48 3.03 7.55 6.51
CA THR A 48 1.78 7.34 7.23
C THR A 48 0.73 8.34 6.77
N LYS A 49 -0.35 7.85 6.18
CA LYS A 49 -1.56 8.63 5.89
C LYS A 49 -2.40 8.75 7.17
N VAL A 50 -2.60 9.97 7.64
CA VAL A 50 -3.42 10.35 8.79
C VAL A 50 -4.54 11.31 8.37
N GLY A 51 -5.48 11.60 9.28
CA GLY A 51 -6.59 12.52 9.05
C GLY A 51 -7.72 11.91 8.22
N SER A 52 -8.94 12.40 8.43
CA SER A 52 -10.16 11.86 7.80
C SER A 52 -10.23 12.06 6.29
N GLU A 53 -9.58 13.11 5.78
CA GLU A 53 -9.68 13.49 4.37
C GLU A 53 -8.87 12.60 3.45
N SER A 54 -9.24 12.59 2.17
CA SER A 54 -8.57 11.78 1.16
C SER A 54 -7.24 12.40 0.73
N LEU A 55 -6.22 11.56 0.57
CA LEU A 55 -4.98 11.90 -0.12
C LEU A 55 -4.91 11.11 -1.42
N THR A 56 -4.97 11.80 -2.56
CA THR A 56 -4.72 11.19 -3.87
C THR A 56 -3.25 11.32 -4.23
N VAL A 57 -2.60 10.22 -4.60
CA VAL A 57 -1.22 10.20 -5.08
C VAL A 57 -1.19 9.72 -6.52
N SER A 58 -0.74 10.58 -7.43
CA SER A 58 -0.69 10.29 -8.87
C SER A 58 0.73 10.23 -9.44
N GLY A 59 1.75 10.47 -8.63
CA GLY A 59 3.15 10.25 -9.02
C GLY A 59 3.76 9.06 -8.28
N ALA A 60 4.76 8.44 -8.90
CA ALA A 60 5.37 7.20 -8.41
C ALA A 60 5.97 7.34 -7.00
N MET A 61 5.87 6.28 -6.23
CA MET A 61 6.47 6.11 -4.92
C MET A 61 7.55 5.04 -5.00
N SER A 62 8.77 5.36 -4.55
CA SER A 62 9.84 4.36 -4.40
C SER A 62 9.56 3.47 -3.19
N ARG A 63 10.30 2.35 -3.10
CA ARG A 63 10.15 1.39 -2.00
C ARG A 63 10.20 2.08 -0.63
N LEU A 64 9.12 1.90 0.14
CA LEU A 64 9.03 2.29 1.55
C LEU A 64 9.25 1.06 2.43
N THR A 65 9.63 1.28 3.69
CA THR A 65 9.57 0.23 4.70
C THR A 65 8.12 -0.13 5.03
N ALA A 66 7.22 0.84 4.98
CA ALA A 66 5.78 0.66 5.00
C ALA A 66 5.06 1.92 4.47
N LEU A 67 3.92 1.70 3.82
CA LEU A 67 2.84 2.67 3.70
C LEU A 67 1.76 2.31 4.73
N THR A 68 1.61 3.12 5.77
CA THR A 68 0.54 2.94 6.77
C THR A 68 -0.59 3.89 6.48
N ILE A 69 -1.84 3.42 6.50
CA ILE A 69 -3.04 4.25 6.41
C ILE A 69 -3.76 4.14 7.74
N SER A 70 -3.62 5.20 8.53
CA SER A 70 -4.20 5.27 9.88
C SER A 70 -5.64 5.77 9.86
N GLU A 71 -5.95 6.71 8.97
CA GLU A 71 -7.27 7.31 8.82
C GLU A 71 -7.49 7.83 7.40
N GLY A 72 -8.76 7.95 7.00
CA GLY A 72 -9.16 8.45 5.69
C GLY A 72 -8.69 7.57 4.53
N ALA A 73 -8.85 8.07 3.31
CA ALA A 73 -8.48 7.33 2.11
C ALA A 73 -7.11 7.74 1.57
N PHE A 74 -6.27 6.75 1.26
CA PHE A 74 -5.16 6.88 0.31
C PHE A 74 -5.67 6.43 -1.06
N ILE A 75 -5.73 7.33 -2.02
CA ILE A 75 -6.33 7.11 -3.34
C ILE A 75 -5.24 7.08 -4.41
N LEU A 76 -5.24 6.07 -5.26
CA LEU A 76 -4.36 6.04 -6.42
C LEU A 76 -4.87 6.98 -7.51
N GLY A 77 -3.96 7.78 -8.06
CA GLY A 77 -4.21 8.67 -9.19
C GLY A 77 -3.66 8.14 -10.52
N GLY A 78 -3.21 6.89 -10.56
CA GLY A 78 -2.63 6.22 -11.74
C GLY A 78 -2.31 4.76 -11.43
N ASN A 79 -1.86 4.01 -12.45
CA ASN A 79 -1.32 2.67 -12.27
C ASN A 79 0.11 2.71 -11.73
N ASP A 80 0.55 1.63 -11.09
CA ASP A 80 1.94 1.41 -10.66
C ASP A 80 2.50 2.59 -9.83
N ILE A 81 1.70 3.09 -8.89
CA ILE A 81 2.07 4.21 -8.04
C ILE A 81 2.92 3.73 -6.88
N ILE A 82 2.55 2.63 -6.24
CA ILE A 82 3.27 2.06 -5.09
C ILE A 82 4.31 1.07 -5.63
N GLU A 83 5.54 1.13 -5.11
CA GLU A 83 6.56 0.17 -5.52
C GLU A 83 6.23 -1.26 -5.04
N ASN A 84 6.47 -2.25 -5.91
CA ASN A 84 6.05 -3.65 -5.82
C ASN A 84 6.47 -4.44 -4.57
N PHE A 85 7.35 -3.90 -3.72
CA PHE A 85 7.76 -4.52 -2.46
C PHE A 85 7.34 -3.72 -1.22
N THR A 86 6.72 -2.56 -1.39
CA THR A 86 6.26 -1.73 -0.27
C THR A 86 5.13 -2.43 0.49
N PRO A 87 5.31 -2.78 1.77
CA PRO A 87 4.21 -3.28 2.59
C PRO A 87 3.17 -2.18 2.80
N VAL A 88 1.89 -2.54 2.71
CA VAL A 88 0.77 -1.64 3.03
C VAL A 88 0.08 -2.13 4.30
N VAL A 89 -0.02 -1.24 5.28
CA VAL A 89 -0.65 -1.51 6.58
C VAL A 89 -1.88 -0.63 6.71
N LEU A 90 -3.03 -1.24 6.94
CA LEU A 90 -4.27 -0.54 7.27
C LEU A 90 -4.45 -0.61 8.78
N GLU A 91 -4.54 0.54 9.44
CA GLU A 91 -4.91 0.54 10.86
C GLU A 91 -6.35 0.09 11.04
N ASP A 92 -6.62 -0.44 12.23
CA ASP A 92 -7.94 -0.90 12.62
C ASP A 92 -8.87 0.25 13.04
N VAL A 93 -9.11 1.17 12.11
CA VAL A 93 -9.94 2.35 12.31
C VAL A 93 -10.95 2.45 11.17
N ALA A 94 -12.22 2.69 11.52
CA ALA A 94 -13.26 2.94 10.53
C ALA A 94 -12.88 4.15 9.66
N GLY A 95 -12.76 3.92 8.36
CA GLY A 95 -12.41 4.97 7.39
C GLY A 95 -10.96 4.96 6.91
N ALA A 96 -10.06 4.14 7.48
CA ALA A 96 -8.77 3.85 6.84
C ALA A 96 -9.02 3.04 5.55
N VAL A 97 -8.71 3.61 4.39
CA VAL A 97 -9.01 3.00 3.09
C VAL A 97 -7.83 3.12 2.14
N LEU A 98 -7.41 2.01 1.54
CA LEU A 98 -6.66 2.04 0.28
C LEU A 98 -7.67 1.98 -0.87
N ASN A 99 -7.74 3.03 -1.67
CA ASN A 99 -8.63 3.12 -2.83
C ASN A 99 -7.81 3.10 -4.12
N LEU A 100 -7.94 2.01 -4.89
CA LEU A 100 -7.27 1.86 -6.19
C LEU A 100 -7.88 2.76 -7.26
N ASN A 101 -9.13 3.21 -7.09
CA ASN A 101 -9.77 4.16 -8.00
C ASN A 101 -9.69 3.72 -9.47
N ASP A 102 -10.06 2.46 -9.73
CA ASP A 102 -10.01 1.82 -11.05
C ASP A 102 -8.61 1.52 -11.62
N TYR A 103 -7.55 1.95 -10.94
CA TYR A 103 -6.17 1.66 -11.34
C TYR A 103 -5.66 0.33 -10.78
N SER A 104 -4.64 -0.23 -11.43
CA SER A 104 -3.96 -1.43 -10.95
C SER A 104 -2.62 -1.08 -10.31
N ASP A 105 -2.26 -1.82 -9.27
CA ASP A 105 -0.99 -1.63 -8.57
C ASP A 105 -0.47 -2.96 -8.02
N THR A 106 0.84 -3.04 -7.86
CA THR A 106 1.51 -4.15 -7.17
C THR A 106 2.10 -3.63 -5.88
N ILE A 107 1.80 -4.29 -4.77
CA ILE A 107 2.35 -3.95 -3.46
C ILE A 107 3.04 -5.17 -2.85
N GLY A 108 3.76 -4.96 -1.75
CA GLY A 108 4.31 -6.04 -0.96
C GLY A 108 3.22 -6.78 -0.15
N ASN A 109 3.46 -6.92 1.15
CA ASN A 109 2.46 -7.48 2.04
C ASN A 109 1.29 -6.51 2.24
N LEU A 110 0.06 -7.02 2.32
CA LEU A 110 -1.10 -6.28 2.81
C LEU A 110 -1.46 -6.79 4.21
N SER A 111 -1.53 -5.92 5.21
CA SER A 111 -1.84 -6.32 6.59
C SER A 111 -2.68 -5.31 7.35
N SER A 112 -3.31 -5.78 8.44
CA SER A 112 -4.02 -4.96 9.42
C SER A 112 -3.25 -4.88 10.74
N SER A 113 -3.35 -3.79 11.49
CA SER A 113 -2.57 -3.61 12.72
C SER A 113 -2.97 -4.52 13.90
N SER A 114 -4.24 -4.95 13.99
CA SER A 114 -4.76 -5.72 15.14
C SER A 114 -5.26 -7.14 14.81
N ASN A 115 -5.34 -7.54 13.52
CA ASN A 115 -5.94 -8.80 13.04
C ASN A 115 -7.40 -9.07 13.47
N ALA A 116 -8.05 -8.15 14.19
CA ALA A 116 -9.41 -8.31 14.70
C ALA A 116 -10.43 -7.62 13.78
N ASN A 117 -10.14 -6.38 13.43
CA ASN A 117 -10.82 -5.57 12.44
C ASN A 117 -9.73 -4.92 11.54
N GLY A 118 -10.11 -4.25 10.47
CA GLY A 118 -9.14 -3.58 9.62
C GLY A 118 -9.76 -2.46 8.80
N GLY A 119 -8.92 -1.49 8.41
CA GLY A 119 -9.21 -0.62 7.28
C GLY A 119 -9.46 -1.43 6.00
N ASN A 120 -10.10 -0.83 5.01
CA ASN A 120 -10.62 -1.54 3.84
C ASN A 120 -9.77 -1.27 2.57
N VAL A 121 -9.94 -2.13 1.57
CA VAL A 121 -9.47 -1.87 0.21
C VAL A 121 -10.69 -1.73 -0.71
N THR A 122 -10.71 -0.68 -1.53
CA THR A 122 -11.67 -0.52 -2.62
C THR A 122 -10.95 -0.58 -3.95
N LEU A 123 -11.23 -1.63 -4.74
CA LEU A 123 -10.54 -1.89 -6.02
C LEU A 123 -11.04 -0.99 -7.16
N GLY A 124 -12.30 -0.56 -7.11
CA GLY A 124 -12.99 -0.14 -8.34
C GLY A 124 -12.99 -1.32 -9.33
N SER A 125 -12.60 -1.07 -10.56
CA SER A 125 -12.32 -2.06 -11.61
C SER A 125 -10.85 -2.49 -11.70
N GLY A 126 -9.98 -1.91 -10.85
CA GLY A 126 -8.54 -2.14 -10.86
C GLY A 126 -8.11 -3.51 -10.30
N THR A 127 -6.89 -3.94 -10.61
CA THR A 127 -6.31 -5.16 -10.06
C THR A 127 -5.29 -4.84 -8.97
N LEU A 128 -5.46 -5.42 -7.78
CA LEU A 128 -4.47 -5.37 -6.72
C LEU A 128 -3.60 -6.63 -6.75
N THR A 129 -2.33 -6.47 -7.05
CA THR A 129 -1.35 -7.55 -7.01
C THR A 129 -0.59 -7.52 -5.69
N LEU A 130 -0.59 -8.63 -4.96
CA LEU A 130 0.03 -8.78 -3.65
C LEU A 130 1.28 -9.64 -3.78
N ASN A 131 2.46 -9.02 -3.80
CA ASN A 131 3.76 -9.71 -3.82
C ASN A 131 4.21 -10.05 -2.41
N THR A 132 3.48 -10.96 -1.76
CA THR A 132 3.64 -11.28 -0.33
C THR A 132 4.93 -12.08 -0.06
N ARG A 133 5.79 -11.56 0.82
CA ARG A 133 7.12 -12.14 1.13
C ARG A 133 7.29 -12.59 2.58
N SER A 134 6.31 -12.36 3.43
CA SER A 134 6.21 -12.97 4.75
C SER A 134 4.76 -13.30 5.06
N ASN A 135 4.52 -14.29 5.92
CA ASN A 135 3.16 -14.66 6.27
C ASN A 135 2.46 -13.49 6.98
N VAL A 136 1.32 -13.06 6.45
CA VAL A 136 0.54 -11.95 7.00
C VAL A 136 -0.96 -12.25 6.97
N THR A 137 -1.67 -11.66 7.92
CA THR A 137 -3.13 -11.67 7.98
C THR A 137 -3.65 -10.26 7.71
N TYR A 138 -4.74 -10.18 6.96
CA TYR A 138 -5.48 -8.95 6.72
C TYR A 138 -6.96 -9.18 7.02
N ALA A 139 -7.45 -8.46 8.03
CA ALA A 139 -8.82 -8.57 8.54
C ALA A 139 -9.82 -7.60 7.90
N GLY A 140 -9.35 -6.66 7.10
CA GLY A 140 -10.19 -5.71 6.37
C GLY A 140 -10.98 -6.36 5.24
N VAL A 141 -11.97 -5.62 4.73
CA VAL A 141 -12.75 -6.03 3.55
C VAL A 141 -12.10 -5.48 2.28
N ILE A 142 -11.95 -6.34 1.28
CA ILE A 142 -11.64 -5.96 -0.10
C ILE A 142 -12.95 -5.97 -0.90
N SER A 143 -13.22 -4.91 -1.66
CA SER A 143 -14.48 -4.72 -2.40
C SER A 143 -14.25 -4.09 -3.78
N GLY A 144 -15.22 -4.21 -4.70
CA GLY A 144 -15.16 -3.64 -6.05
C GLY A 144 -15.43 -4.67 -7.15
N THR A 145 -15.40 -4.25 -8.40
CA THR A 145 -15.53 -5.16 -9.56
C THR A 145 -14.19 -5.71 -10.04
N GLY A 146 -13.09 -5.13 -9.56
CA GLY A 146 -11.73 -5.53 -9.84
C GLY A 146 -11.31 -6.87 -9.24
N ALA A 147 -10.05 -7.23 -9.49
CA ALA A 147 -9.50 -8.54 -9.13
C ALA A 147 -8.35 -8.42 -8.11
N VAL A 148 -8.06 -9.54 -7.45
CA VAL A 148 -6.88 -9.70 -6.61
C VAL A 148 -5.96 -10.74 -7.22
N VAL A 149 -4.67 -10.42 -7.35
CA VAL A 149 -3.64 -11.39 -7.74
C VAL A 149 -2.72 -11.61 -6.55
N LYS A 150 -2.54 -12.85 -6.14
CA LYS A 150 -1.58 -13.25 -5.12
C LYS A 150 -0.29 -13.71 -5.80
N GLU A 151 0.78 -12.98 -5.57
CA GLU A 151 2.14 -13.30 -5.98
C GLU A 151 3.06 -13.40 -4.75
N GLY A 152 4.33 -13.73 -4.97
CA GLY A 152 5.28 -13.92 -3.89
C GLY A 152 5.12 -15.25 -3.14
N PHE A 153 6.17 -15.60 -2.40
CA PHE A 153 6.37 -16.96 -1.88
C PHE A 153 5.69 -17.22 -0.52
N ALA A 154 5.19 -16.19 0.16
CA ALA A 154 4.62 -16.34 1.51
C ALA A 154 3.09 -16.29 1.53
N ALA A 155 2.47 -16.68 2.64
CA ALA A 155 1.01 -16.72 2.79
C ALA A 155 0.41 -15.32 3.01
N GLN A 156 -0.69 -15.04 2.32
CA GLN A 156 -1.57 -13.88 2.56
C GLN A 156 -2.93 -14.42 3.01
N THR A 157 -3.27 -14.25 4.28
CA THR A 157 -4.52 -14.74 4.85
C THR A 157 -5.54 -13.59 4.91
N PHE A 158 -6.71 -13.78 4.31
CA PHE A 158 -7.83 -12.85 4.46
C PHE A 158 -8.84 -13.42 5.45
N THR A 159 -9.20 -12.66 6.47
CA THR A 159 -10.23 -13.04 7.46
C THR A 159 -11.49 -12.19 7.35
N GLY A 160 -11.43 -11.06 6.65
CA GLY A 160 -12.58 -10.21 6.36
C GLY A 160 -13.51 -10.83 5.30
N SER A 161 -14.79 -10.44 5.34
CA SER A 161 -15.79 -10.84 4.34
C SER A 161 -15.61 -10.03 3.05
N ASN A 162 -14.69 -10.47 2.19
CA ASN A 162 -14.43 -9.85 0.89
C ASN A 162 -15.64 -9.91 -0.05
N SER A 163 -15.86 -8.85 -0.83
CA SER A 163 -17.02 -8.68 -1.72
C SER A 163 -16.65 -8.29 -3.15
N TYR A 164 -15.38 -8.40 -3.53
CA TYR A 164 -14.95 -8.13 -4.90
C TYR A 164 -15.39 -9.24 -5.87
N THR A 165 -15.69 -8.86 -7.12
CA THR A 165 -16.28 -9.80 -8.10
C THR A 165 -15.35 -10.20 -9.24
N GLY A 166 -14.21 -9.52 -9.45
CA GLY A 166 -13.23 -9.87 -10.49
C GLY A 166 -12.45 -11.17 -10.22
N GLY A 167 -12.64 -11.78 -9.06
CA GLY A 167 -12.02 -13.04 -8.67
C GLY A 167 -10.60 -12.91 -8.11
N THR A 168 -10.03 -14.06 -7.72
CA THR A 168 -8.68 -14.16 -7.17
C THR A 168 -7.83 -15.07 -8.06
N THR A 169 -6.68 -14.59 -8.50
CA THR A 169 -5.66 -15.41 -9.18
C THR A 169 -4.51 -15.68 -8.21
N ILE A 170 -4.02 -16.91 -8.15
CA ILE A 170 -2.87 -17.29 -7.31
C ILE A 170 -1.72 -17.70 -8.23
N ASN A 171 -0.68 -16.88 -8.30
CA ASN A 171 0.54 -17.14 -9.05
C ASN A 171 1.61 -17.70 -8.11
N TYR A 172 2.00 -18.95 -8.32
CA TYR A 172 3.14 -19.53 -7.62
C TYR A 172 4.43 -19.16 -8.34
N SER A 173 5.42 -18.65 -7.61
CA SER A 173 6.79 -18.62 -8.10
C SER A 173 7.30 -20.07 -8.18
N ARG A 174 7.13 -20.72 -9.33
CA ARG A 174 7.68 -22.06 -9.57
C ARG A 174 9.19 -21.93 -9.76
N PHE A 175 9.97 -22.30 -8.75
CA PHE A 175 11.39 -22.58 -8.95
C PHE A 175 11.52 -23.82 -9.83
N HIS A 176 12.12 -23.66 -11.01
CA HIS A 176 12.65 -24.77 -11.79
C HIS A 176 14.07 -25.08 -11.29
N TYR A 177 14.34 -26.36 -11.03
CA TYR A 177 15.67 -26.91 -10.75
C TYR A 177 16.46 -27.14 -12.03
#